data_AF-A0A411HF78-F1
#
_entry.id   AF-A0A411HF78-F1
#
_cell.length_a   1.000
_cell.length_b   1.000
_cell.length_c   1.000
_cell.angle_alpha   90.00
_cell.angle_beta   90.00
_cell.angle_gamma   90.00
#
_symmetry.space_group_name_H-M   'P 1'
#
loop_
_entity.id
_entity.type
_entity.pdbx_description
1 polymer ?
#
loop_
_entity_poly.entity_id
_entity_poly.type
_entity_poly.pdbx_seq_one_letter_code
_entity_poly.pdbx_strand_id
1 'polypeptide(L)'
;MHEILHGVLPGNPSAAARGRSSRRFAAMLVGSCFCMSAWANDFLISADTSQPFPHWKWAVQTDAGPSDSNPDLTLRVGLTYTFSFGTISAAHPFYINTVQGTGSANAYPTGISSGLDHNGATSAATVMTFKVPASAIGTLYYNCGNHVEMTGVINVIDSVFAANFEIPTP
;
A
#
# COMPACT_ATOMS: atom_id res chain seq x y z
N MET A 1 -70.31 -44.79 -21.20
CA MET A 1 -70.54 -45.14 -19.78
C MET A 1 -69.95 -44.02 -18.96
N HIS A 2 -70.80 -43.06 -18.56
CA HIS A 2 -71.06 -42.69 -17.14
C HIS A 2 -69.81 -42.17 -16.43
N GLU A 3 -69.64 -40.85 -16.31
CA GLU A 3 -69.96 -40.03 -15.10
C GLU A 3 -69.30 -40.58 -13.83
N ILE A 4 -68.60 -39.80 -13.01
CA ILE A 4 -69.23 -38.92 -12.01
C ILE A 4 -68.31 -37.74 -11.62
N LEU A 5 -69.01 -36.65 -11.30
CA LEU A 5 -68.66 -35.28 -10.95
C LEU A 5 -68.22 -35.09 -9.47
N HIS A 6 -68.12 -33.82 -9.08
CA HIS A 6 -68.02 -33.20 -7.73
C HIS A 6 -66.59 -32.86 -7.28
N GLY A 7 -66.19 -31.60 -7.03
CA GLY A 7 -66.86 -30.31 -6.97
C GLY A 7 -65.92 -29.29 -6.27
N VAL A 8 -66.38 -28.03 -6.11
CA VAL A 8 -65.81 -26.92 -5.29
C VAL A 8 -64.70 -26.10 -6.02
N LEU A 9 -64.70 -24.78 -6.22
CA LEU A 9 -65.54 -23.58 -5.99
C LEU A 9 -65.01 -22.45 -6.93
N PRO A 10 -65.76 -21.35 -7.21
CA PRO A 10 -65.34 -20.29 -8.10
C PRO A 10 -64.60 -19.14 -7.38
N GLY A 11 -63.57 -18.59 -8.01
CA GLY A 11 -62.92 -17.35 -7.60
C GLY A 11 -62.10 -16.76 -8.74
N ASN A 12 -62.57 -15.64 -9.29
CA ASN A 12 -61.84 -14.74 -10.18
C ASN A 12 -62.26 -13.31 -9.73
N PRO A 13 -61.56 -12.19 -10.01
CA PRO A 13 -60.26 -11.98 -10.65
C PRO A 13 -59.36 -10.94 -9.91
N SER A 14 -58.24 -10.60 -10.57
CA SER A 14 -57.65 -9.25 -10.63
C SER A 14 -56.76 -8.74 -9.48
N ALA A 15 -55.46 -8.67 -9.79
CA ALA A 15 -54.59 -7.54 -9.44
C ALA A 15 -53.89 -7.12 -10.76
N ALA A 16 -54.21 -6.02 -11.45
CA ALA A 16 -54.13 -4.61 -11.04
C ALA A 16 -52.78 -4.30 -10.36
N ALA A 17 -51.74 -4.01 -11.14
CA ALA A 17 -51.35 -2.65 -11.56
C ALA A 17 -50.51 -1.91 -10.50
N ARG A 18 -49.29 -1.53 -10.88
CA ARG A 18 -48.81 -0.13 -11.01
C ARG A 18 -47.29 -0.07 -10.83
N GLY A 19 -46.62 0.37 -11.89
CA GLY A 19 -45.27 0.90 -11.80
C GLY A 19 -45.24 2.14 -10.90
N ARG A 20 -44.12 2.36 -10.23
CA ARG A 20 -43.78 3.65 -9.63
C ARG A 20 -42.38 4.03 -10.05
N SER A 21 -42.35 4.99 -10.96
CA SER A 21 -41.16 5.74 -11.28
C SER A 21 -40.75 6.64 -10.11
N SER A 22 -39.48 7.00 -10.14
CA SER A 22 -38.92 8.25 -9.62
C SER A 22 -38.76 8.35 -8.10
N ARG A 23 -37.49 8.44 -7.67
CA ARG A 23 -36.90 9.72 -7.22
C ARG A 23 -35.41 9.53 -6.96
N ARG A 24 -34.60 10.25 -7.73
CA ARG A 24 -33.18 10.48 -7.43
C ARG A 24 -33.12 11.19 -6.08
N PHE A 25 -32.46 10.57 -5.10
CA PHE A 25 -31.96 11.27 -3.93
C PHE A 25 -30.46 11.47 -4.15
N ALA A 26 -30.10 12.67 -4.58
CA ALA A 26 -28.76 13.18 -4.40
C ALA A 26 -28.62 13.52 -2.91
N ALA A 27 -27.80 12.76 -2.18
CA ALA A 27 -27.32 13.14 -0.86
C ALA A 27 -25.87 13.61 -1.03
N MET A 28 -25.72 14.93 -1.11
CA MET A 28 -24.45 15.63 -1.02
C MET A 28 -24.06 15.66 0.46
N LEU A 29 -23.31 14.66 0.91
CA LEU A 29 -22.63 14.73 2.20
C LEU A 29 -21.25 15.34 1.95
N VAL A 30 -21.15 16.62 2.29
CA VAL A 30 -19.89 17.35 2.41
C VAL A 30 -19.18 16.79 3.65
N GLY A 31 -18.59 15.61 3.50
CA GLY A 31 -17.57 15.12 4.39
C GLY A 31 -16.24 15.46 3.74
N SER A 32 -15.73 16.65 4.02
CA SER A 32 -14.30 16.92 3.84
C SER A 32 -13.58 15.95 4.75
N CYS A 33 -13.31 14.75 4.26
CA CYS A 33 -12.26 13.91 4.79
C CYS A 33 -11.02 14.77 4.58
N PHE A 34 -10.62 15.48 5.63
CA PHE A 34 -9.21 15.71 5.84
C PHE A 34 -8.61 14.30 5.89
N CYS A 35 -8.29 13.76 4.70
CA CYS A 35 -7.18 12.86 4.53
C CYS A 35 -5.97 13.69 4.97
N MET A 36 -5.82 13.86 6.29
CA MET A 36 -4.51 13.88 6.90
C MET A 36 -3.86 12.68 6.25
N SER A 37 -2.86 12.90 5.42
CA SER A 37 -2.09 11.81 4.81
C SER A 37 -1.71 10.92 5.98
N ALA A 38 -2.42 9.80 6.15
CA ALA A 38 -2.11 8.87 7.20
C ALA A 38 -0.68 8.44 6.87
N TRP A 39 0.23 8.69 7.80
CA TRP A 39 1.64 8.45 7.57
C TRP A 39 1.77 6.94 7.46
N ALA A 40 1.96 6.46 6.24
CA ALA A 40 2.00 5.03 5.98
C ALA A 40 3.16 4.40 6.71
N ASN A 41 2.87 3.45 7.61
CA ASN A 41 3.90 2.63 8.25
C ASN A 41 4.06 1.26 7.58
N ASP A 42 3.13 0.88 6.72
CA ASP A 42 3.14 -0.40 6.03
C ASP A 42 3.19 -0.19 4.51
N PHE A 43 4.15 -0.86 3.88
CA PHE A 43 4.35 -0.87 2.45
C PHE A 43 4.15 -2.28 1.90
N LEU A 44 3.36 -2.40 0.83
CA LEU A 44 3.35 -3.58 -0.02
C LEU A 44 4.23 -3.31 -1.22
N ILE A 45 5.31 -4.07 -1.34
CA ILE A 45 6.29 -3.96 -2.41
C ILE A 45 6.10 -5.09 -3.41
N SER A 46 5.95 -4.76 -4.70
CA SER A 46 5.83 -5.74 -5.77
C SER A 46 6.67 -5.34 -6.97
N ALA A 47 7.36 -6.30 -7.58
CA ALA A 47 8.00 -6.14 -8.87
C ALA A 47 6.91 -6.01 -9.95
N ASP A 48 6.87 -4.87 -10.63
CA ASP A 48 6.05 -4.66 -11.82
C ASP A 48 6.90 -4.95 -13.07
N THR A 49 6.62 -6.10 -13.68
CA THR A 49 7.23 -6.55 -14.93
C THR A 49 6.26 -6.48 -16.12
N SER A 50 5.20 -5.68 -16.02
CA SER A 50 4.19 -5.53 -17.08
C SER A 50 4.75 -4.86 -18.33
N GLN A 51 5.75 -3.99 -18.15
CA GLN A 51 6.48 -3.35 -19.25
C GLN A 51 7.59 -4.25 -19.79
N PRO A 52 8.00 -4.08 -21.06
CA PRO A 52 9.15 -4.80 -21.60
C PRO A 52 10.44 -4.40 -20.87
N PHE A 53 11.38 -5.34 -20.75
CA PHE A 53 12.72 -5.06 -20.25
C PHE A 53 13.38 -3.94 -21.08
N PRO A 54 14.08 -2.96 -20.46
CA PRO A 54 14.47 -2.86 -19.04
C PRO A 54 13.51 -2.07 -18.14
N HIS A 55 12.29 -1.77 -18.58
CA HIS A 55 11.40 -0.79 -17.95
C HIS A 55 10.64 -1.24 -16.70
N TRP A 56 11.17 -2.23 -16.00
CA TRP A 56 10.56 -2.77 -14.79
C TRP A 56 10.70 -1.82 -13.61
N LYS A 57 9.69 -1.78 -12.75
CA LYS A 57 9.59 -0.86 -11.62
C LYS A 57 9.21 -1.61 -10.34
N TRP A 58 9.48 -0.99 -9.20
CA TRP A 58 8.79 -1.34 -7.97
C TRP A 58 7.41 -0.67 -7.98
N ALA A 59 6.36 -1.47 -7.91
CA ALA A 59 5.04 -1.03 -7.49
C ALA A 59 5.03 -1.00 -5.95
N VAL A 60 4.81 0.18 -5.39
CA VAL A 60 4.77 0.39 -3.94
C VAL A 60 3.39 0.90 -3.57
N GLN A 61 2.69 0.15 -2.73
CA GLN A 61 1.40 0.54 -2.19
C GLN A 61 1.53 0.80 -0.69
N THR A 62 0.98 1.91 -0.23
CA THR A 62 0.80 2.20 1.20
C THR A 62 -0.57 1.75 1.69
N ASP A 63 -0.69 1.44 2.97
CA ASP A 63 -1.97 1.20 3.66
C ASP A 63 -3.04 2.29 3.42
N ALA A 64 -2.62 3.53 3.15
CA ALA A 64 -3.48 4.68 2.93
C ALA A 64 -3.70 5.07 1.45
N GLY A 65 -3.19 4.31 0.46
CA GLY A 65 -3.06 4.84 -0.91
C GLY A 65 -3.07 3.81 -2.06
N PRO A 66 -3.09 4.32 -3.31
CA PRO A 66 -2.91 3.48 -4.49
C PRO A 66 -1.48 2.93 -4.58
N SER A 67 -1.26 2.02 -5.53
CA SER A 67 0.08 1.56 -5.88
C SER A 67 0.72 2.54 -6.86
N ASP A 68 1.92 3.03 -6.52
CA ASP A 68 2.70 3.94 -7.36
C ASP A 68 4.00 3.29 -7.84
N SER A 69 4.51 3.74 -8.99
CA SER A 69 5.75 3.23 -9.58
C SER A 69 6.96 4.00 -9.05
N ASN A 70 7.84 3.30 -8.34
CA ASN A 70 9.05 3.86 -7.73
C ASN A 70 8.81 5.20 -6.97
N PRO A 71 7.80 5.31 -6.09
CA PRO A 71 7.55 6.56 -5.37
C PRO A 71 8.65 6.85 -4.34
N ASP A 72 8.90 8.12 -4.05
CA ASP A 72 9.74 8.48 -2.91
C ASP A 72 9.01 8.14 -1.60
N LEU A 73 9.74 7.52 -0.67
CA LEU A 73 9.25 7.18 0.65
C LEU A 73 9.77 8.18 1.68
N THR A 74 8.99 8.46 2.70
CA THR A 74 9.43 9.26 3.86
C THR A 74 9.25 8.44 5.12
N LEU A 75 10.35 8.20 5.82
CA LEU A 75 10.37 7.49 7.09
C LEU A 75 10.75 8.45 8.21
N ARG A 76 10.21 8.23 9.41
CA ARG A 76 10.55 9.04 10.59
C ARG A 76 11.35 8.21 11.58
N VAL A 77 12.35 8.84 12.16
CA VAL A 77 13.07 8.30 13.32
C VAL A 77 12.10 7.94 14.44
N GLY A 78 12.35 6.79 15.07
CA GLY A 78 11.58 6.30 16.20
C GLY A 78 10.32 5.52 15.83
N LEU A 79 9.91 5.54 14.55
CA LEU A 79 8.82 4.70 14.05
C LEU A 79 9.34 3.36 13.53
N THR A 80 8.45 2.37 13.53
CA THR A 80 8.68 1.07 12.91
C THR A 80 7.86 0.99 11.64
N TYR A 81 8.50 0.60 10.55
CA TYR A 81 7.87 0.39 9.25
C TYR A 81 7.92 -1.09 8.88
N THR A 82 6.88 -1.55 8.20
CA THR A 82 6.77 -2.90 7.68
C THR A 82 6.80 -2.87 6.15
N PHE A 83 7.64 -3.70 5.55
CA PHE A 83 7.63 -3.97 4.12
C PHE A 83 7.18 -5.42 3.91
N SER A 84 5.96 -5.57 3.41
CA SER A 84 5.42 -6.84 2.93
C SER A 84 5.67 -6.96 1.43
N PHE A 85 5.75 -8.19 0.92
CA PHE A 85 6.05 -8.42 -0.49
C PHE A 85 4.91 -9.14 -1.21
N GLY A 86 4.48 -8.60 -2.34
CA GLY A 86 3.52 -9.22 -3.25
C GLY A 86 4.27 -10.05 -4.30
N THR A 87 4.48 -9.48 -5.48
CA THR A 87 5.26 -10.12 -6.53
C THR A 87 6.76 -9.90 -6.28
N ILE A 88 7.48 -10.92 -5.81
CA ILE A 88 8.94 -10.85 -5.62
C ILE A 88 9.59 -12.22 -5.84
N SER A 89 10.87 -12.26 -6.22
CA SER A 89 11.64 -13.50 -6.40
C SER A 89 13.14 -13.22 -6.31
N ALA A 90 13.97 -14.26 -6.43
CA ALA A 90 15.42 -14.11 -6.53
C ALA A 90 15.89 -13.30 -7.76
N ALA A 91 15.03 -13.13 -8.79
CA ALA A 91 15.31 -12.24 -9.90
C ALA A 91 15.16 -10.75 -9.52
N HIS A 92 14.39 -10.45 -8.47
CA HIS A 92 14.15 -9.09 -7.98
C HIS A 92 14.36 -9.01 -6.47
N PRO A 93 15.59 -9.18 -5.97
CA PRO A 93 15.84 -9.02 -4.54
C PRO A 93 15.65 -7.55 -4.15
N PHE A 94 14.87 -7.29 -3.10
CA PHE A 94 14.60 -5.94 -2.59
C PHE A 94 15.63 -5.54 -1.54
N TYR A 95 16.38 -4.48 -1.81
CA TYR A 95 17.37 -3.94 -0.90
C TYR A 95 17.04 -2.52 -0.46
N ILE A 96 17.34 -2.19 0.79
CA ILE A 96 17.60 -0.81 1.22
C ILE A 96 19.11 -0.58 1.22
N ASN A 97 19.57 0.44 0.49
CA ASN A 97 20.97 0.81 0.32
C ASN A 97 21.26 2.23 0.83
N THR A 98 22.50 2.48 1.23
CA THR A 98 23.02 3.82 1.59
C THR A 98 23.41 4.66 0.37
N VAL A 99 23.62 4.02 -0.78
CA VAL A 99 23.92 4.66 -2.07
C VAL A 99 23.06 4.01 -3.14
N GLN A 100 22.48 4.80 -4.03
CA GLN A 100 21.65 4.31 -5.12
C GLN A 100 22.45 3.38 -6.05
N GLY A 101 21.88 2.23 -6.40
CA GLY A 101 22.50 1.27 -7.29
C GLY A 101 22.01 -0.16 -7.08
N THR A 102 22.46 -1.05 -7.95
CA THR A 102 22.13 -2.48 -7.87
C THR A 102 23.10 -3.22 -6.93
N GLY A 103 22.75 -4.46 -6.60
CA GLY A 103 23.54 -5.34 -5.74
C GLY A 103 23.53 -4.94 -4.25
N SER A 104 24.33 -5.68 -3.48
CA SER A 104 24.43 -5.56 -2.02
C SER A 104 25.63 -4.75 -1.53
N ALA A 105 26.47 -4.23 -2.43
CA ALA A 105 27.70 -3.51 -2.06
C ALA A 105 27.45 -2.31 -1.14
N ASN A 106 26.30 -1.65 -1.29
CA ASN A 106 25.88 -0.51 -0.49
C ASN A 106 24.68 -0.85 0.41
N ALA A 107 24.43 -2.13 0.71
CA ALA A 107 23.30 -2.54 1.54
C ALA A 107 23.36 -1.87 2.91
N TYR A 108 22.24 -1.26 3.32
CA TYR A 108 22.08 -0.78 4.68
C TYR A 108 22.19 -1.97 5.64
N PRO A 109 22.97 -1.84 6.74
CA PRO A 109 23.26 -2.97 7.62
C PRO A 109 21.98 -3.52 8.26
N THR A 110 21.96 -4.82 8.54
CA THR A 110 20.88 -5.47 9.30
C THR A 110 21.28 -5.67 10.77
N GLY A 111 20.29 -5.84 11.63
CA GLY A 111 20.47 -6.16 13.05
C GLY A 111 19.96 -5.08 14.00
N ILE A 112 20.06 -5.36 15.30
CA ILE A 112 19.42 -4.56 16.35
C ILE A 112 19.88 -3.09 16.32
N SER A 113 21.17 -2.85 16.09
CA SER A 113 21.73 -1.48 16.07
C SER A 113 21.29 -0.66 14.86
N SER A 114 21.07 -1.29 13.71
CA SER A 114 20.60 -0.60 12.50
C SER A 114 19.09 -0.51 12.42
N GLY A 115 18.38 -1.40 13.14
CA GLY A 115 16.93 -1.47 13.20
C GLY A 115 16.26 -2.13 11.99
N LEU A 116 17.04 -2.52 10.98
CA LEU A 116 16.54 -3.20 9.77
C LEU A 116 16.75 -4.71 9.87
N ASP A 117 15.75 -5.51 9.52
CA ASP A 117 15.90 -6.95 9.30
C ASP A 117 15.80 -7.30 7.80
N HIS A 118 15.96 -8.58 7.44
CA HIS A 118 15.67 -9.18 6.13
C HIS A 118 16.03 -8.40 4.85
N ASN A 119 17.06 -7.55 4.88
CA ASN A 119 17.50 -6.79 3.71
C ASN A 119 17.93 -7.74 2.59
N GLY A 120 17.58 -7.44 1.34
CA GLY A 120 17.76 -8.34 0.20
C GLY A 120 16.66 -9.39 0.06
N ALA A 121 15.45 -9.12 0.57
CA ALA A 121 14.33 -10.05 0.54
C ALA A 121 13.99 -10.52 -0.89
N THR A 122 13.64 -11.80 -1.04
CA THR A 122 13.32 -12.44 -2.33
C THR A 122 12.04 -13.27 -2.30
N SER A 123 11.26 -13.20 -1.23
CA SER A 123 10.10 -14.08 -1.01
C SER A 123 8.89 -13.29 -0.52
N ALA A 124 7.72 -13.61 -1.06
CA ALA A 124 6.43 -13.05 -0.62
C ALA A 124 6.06 -13.47 0.81
N ALA A 125 6.65 -14.55 1.32
CA ALA A 125 6.46 -15.00 2.71
C ALA A 125 7.30 -14.20 3.72
N THR A 126 8.27 -13.41 3.27
CA THR A 126 9.09 -12.56 4.13
C THR A 126 8.32 -11.30 4.49
N VAL A 127 8.43 -10.89 5.75
CA VAL A 127 8.04 -9.55 6.19
C VAL A 127 9.30 -8.89 6.70
N MET A 128 9.65 -7.75 6.11
CA MET A 128 10.82 -6.97 6.51
C MET A 128 10.38 -5.81 7.41
N THR A 129 11.09 -5.58 8.51
CA THR A 129 10.82 -4.49 9.45
C THR A 129 11.99 -3.53 9.54
N PHE A 130 11.67 -2.24 9.66
CA PHE A 130 12.65 -1.19 9.88
C PHE A 130 12.21 -0.28 11.03
N LYS A 131 12.79 -0.52 12.21
CA LYS A 131 12.70 0.40 13.35
C LYS A 131 13.76 1.49 13.18
N VAL A 132 13.36 2.65 12.69
CA VAL A 132 14.29 3.67 12.19
C VAL A 132 15.08 4.32 13.34
N PRO A 133 16.41 4.12 13.42
CA PRO A 133 17.24 4.78 14.43
C PRO A 133 17.59 6.21 14.01
N ALA A 134 18.01 7.05 14.96
CA ALA A 134 18.48 8.41 14.65
C ALA A 134 19.73 8.42 13.74
N SER A 135 20.53 7.36 13.76
CA SER A 135 21.68 7.21 12.85
C SER A 135 21.30 7.01 11.38
N ALA A 136 20.02 6.75 11.09
CA ALA A 136 19.53 6.58 9.72
C ALA A 136 19.03 7.88 9.08
N ILE A 137 19.02 9.02 9.81
CA ILE A 137 18.60 10.32 9.27
C ILE A 137 19.40 10.65 8.01
N GLY A 138 18.71 11.13 6.98
CA GLY A 138 19.28 11.47 5.69
C GLY A 138 18.61 10.70 4.56
N THR A 139 19.39 10.36 3.55
CA THR A 139 18.88 9.71 2.34
C THR A 139 19.34 8.26 2.28
N LEU A 140 18.38 7.36 2.15
CA LEU A 140 18.59 5.97 1.76
C LEU A 140 17.89 5.72 0.42
N TYR A 141 18.06 4.53 -0.13
CA TYR A 141 17.46 4.14 -1.40
C TYR A 141 16.89 2.74 -1.27
N TYR A 142 15.72 2.47 -1.83
CA TYR A 142 15.30 1.09 -2.06
C TYR A 142 15.58 0.72 -3.51
N ASN A 143 16.22 -0.42 -3.74
CA ASN A 143 16.70 -0.83 -5.04
C ASN A 143 16.45 -2.32 -5.26
N CYS A 144 16.27 -2.70 -6.52
CA CYS A 144 16.42 -4.10 -6.91
C CYS A 144 17.90 -4.44 -7.01
N GLY A 145 18.29 -5.61 -6.48
CA GLY A 145 19.69 -6.05 -6.56
C GLY A 145 20.15 -6.35 -7.99
N ASN A 146 19.25 -6.55 -8.95
CA ASN A 146 19.58 -6.96 -10.32
C ASN A 146 19.19 -5.92 -11.40
N HIS A 147 18.23 -5.04 -11.12
CA HIS A 147 17.60 -4.19 -12.14
C HIS A 147 17.69 -2.71 -11.76
N VAL A 148 18.42 -1.93 -12.55
CA VAL A 148 18.70 -0.50 -12.29
C VAL A 148 17.44 0.37 -12.28
N GLU A 149 16.42 0.00 -13.06
CA GLU A 149 15.20 0.78 -13.21
C GLU A 149 14.22 0.64 -12.03
N MET A 150 14.45 -0.35 -11.16
CA MET A 150 13.61 -0.63 -9.99
C MET A 150 14.27 -0.02 -8.75
N THR A 151 14.08 1.27 -8.56
CA THR A 151 14.74 2.06 -7.51
C THR A 151 13.92 3.28 -7.13
N GLY A 152 14.02 3.73 -5.88
CA GLY A 152 13.50 5.03 -5.45
C GLY A 152 14.18 5.52 -4.17
N VAL A 153 13.84 6.75 -3.77
CA VAL A 153 14.48 7.42 -2.64
C VAL A 153 13.69 7.15 -1.35
N ILE A 154 14.42 7.02 -0.24
CA ILE A 154 13.87 7.02 1.11
C ILE A 154 14.44 8.24 1.84
N ASN A 155 13.58 9.19 2.17
CA ASN A 155 13.90 10.35 3.00
C ASN A 155 13.66 9.99 4.46
N VAL A 156 14.71 9.88 5.26
CA VAL A 156 14.61 9.63 6.69
C VAL A 156 14.72 10.95 7.44
N ILE A 157 13.63 11.35 8.06
CA ILE A 157 13.51 12.62 8.78
C ILE A 157 13.39 12.42 10.29
N ASP A 158 13.81 13.43 11.05
CA ASP A 158 13.55 13.43 12.48
C ASP A 158 12.06 13.68 12.78
N SER A 159 11.55 12.95 13.76
CA SER A 159 10.24 13.11 14.36
C SER A 159 9.94 14.52 14.86
N VAL A 160 10.96 15.29 15.31
CA VAL A 160 10.83 16.65 15.85
C VAL A 160 10.42 17.68 14.77
N PHE A 161 10.80 17.50 13.52
CA PHE A 161 10.36 18.40 12.43
C PHE A 161 8.91 18.15 11.97
N ALA A 162 8.32 17.02 12.36
CA ALA A 162 6.94 16.67 12.01
C ALA A 162 5.92 17.00 13.11
N ALA A 163 6.39 17.30 14.33
CA ALA A 163 5.56 17.66 15.47
C ALA A 163 6.02 19.00 16.05
N ASN A 164 5.37 20.07 15.59
CA ASN A 164 5.25 21.34 16.30
C ASN A 164 6.52 22.20 16.39
N PHE A 165 6.63 23.15 15.47
CA PHE A 165 7.25 24.43 15.76
C PHE A 165 6.36 25.18 16.76
N GLU A 166 6.62 25.01 18.06
CA GLU A 166 6.08 25.91 19.09
C GLU A 166 7.22 26.77 19.61
N ILE A 167 7.22 28.05 19.21
CA ILE A 167 8.08 29.04 19.83
C ILE A 167 7.53 29.29 21.24
N PRO A 168 8.27 29.02 22.32
CA PRO A 168 7.92 29.60 23.61
C PRO A 168 8.16 31.11 23.50
N THR A 169 7.09 31.90 23.48
CA THR A 169 7.18 33.35 23.59
C THR A 169 7.69 33.74 24.99
N PRO A 170 8.79 34.50 25.11
CA PRO A 170 9.02 35.34 26.28
C PRO A 170 8.24 36.66 26.18
#